data_AF-A0A938F0S0-F1
#
_entry.id   AF-A0A938F0S0-F1
#
_cell.length_a   1.000
_cell.length_b   1.000
_cell.length_c   1.000
_cell.angle_alpha   90.00
_cell.angle_beta   90.00
_cell.angle_gamma   90.00
#
_symmetry.space_group_name_H-M   'P 1'
#
loop_
_entity.id
_entity.type
_entity.pdbx_description
1 polymer ?
#
loop_
_entity_poly.entity_id
_entity_poly.type
_entity_poly.pdbx_seq_one_letter_code
_entity_poly.pdbx_strand_id
1 'polypeptide(L)'
;MSEEFIDILKDVKAIKVKELLAETLGAFKVKDAVLDYTFIDTIKMAGHVCPTVASAYVCCQEALKVLYPDGIPVRGEIEVLIYGEPDEGSYGVIGQVFSFLTGAAPETGFKGLGHKFKRKNLLKYSSEKIDPEALAFKFTRIDNRKSVTAKLFPGRFPYDQEAEQSVGKLLEKIIWEAASDEEKENFKSLWIKKIINIVVDKKDINSWLILEEGGTKNE
;
A
#
# COMPACT_ATOMS: atom_id res chain seq x y z
N MET A 1 -14.29 -12.93 4.24
CA MET A 1 -14.59 -12.34 2.92
C MET A 1 -15.50 -13.31 2.18
N SER A 2 -16.51 -12.82 1.47
CA SER A 2 -17.36 -13.69 0.64
C SER A 2 -16.56 -14.28 -0.53
N GLU A 3 -16.99 -15.42 -1.05
CA GLU A 3 -16.37 -16.05 -2.21
C GLU A 3 -16.41 -15.14 -3.44
N GLU A 4 -17.54 -14.47 -3.67
CA GLU A 4 -17.71 -13.49 -4.75
C GLU A 4 -16.68 -12.37 -4.67
N PHE A 5 -16.46 -11.80 -3.47
CA PHE A 5 -15.47 -10.74 -3.31
C PHE A 5 -14.04 -11.26 -3.50
N ILE A 6 -13.74 -12.48 -3.04
CA ILE A 6 -12.43 -13.11 -3.29
C ILE A 6 -12.21 -13.32 -4.80
N ASP A 7 -13.24 -13.72 -5.53
CA ASP A 7 -13.15 -13.97 -6.96
C ASP A 7 -12.84 -12.69 -7.74
N ILE A 8 -13.52 -11.59 -7.43
CA ILE A 8 -13.22 -10.25 -7.99
C ILE A 8 -11.76 -9.85 -7.75
N LEU A 9 -11.21 -10.16 -6.57
CA LEU A 9 -9.85 -9.78 -6.23
C LEU A 9 -8.76 -10.63 -6.91
N LYS A 10 -9.10 -11.74 -7.58
CA LYS A 10 -8.12 -12.57 -8.31
C LYS A 10 -7.48 -11.82 -9.49
N ASP A 11 -8.19 -10.86 -10.05
CA ASP A 11 -7.69 -10.03 -11.17
C ASP A 11 -6.67 -8.98 -10.71
N VAL A 12 -6.57 -8.73 -9.40
CA VAL A 12 -5.55 -7.85 -8.84
C VAL A 12 -4.20 -8.55 -8.89
N LYS A 13 -3.33 -8.08 -9.78
CA LYS A 13 -1.95 -8.58 -9.90
C LYS A 13 -1.26 -8.54 -8.53
N ALA A 14 -0.66 -9.67 -8.14
CA ALA A 14 0.16 -9.76 -6.93
C ALA A 14 1.45 -8.94 -7.07
N ILE A 15 2.00 -8.48 -5.95
CA ILE A 15 3.38 -7.97 -5.89
C ILE A 15 4.31 -9.16 -5.74
N LYS A 16 5.14 -9.39 -6.76
CA LYS A 16 6.14 -10.47 -6.75
C LYS A 16 7.42 -9.96 -6.08
N VAL A 17 7.93 -10.67 -5.09
CA VAL A 17 9.17 -10.29 -4.38
C VAL A 17 10.08 -11.50 -4.12
N LYS A 18 11.38 -11.26 -4.07
CA LYS A 18 12.34 -12.21 -3.49
C LYS A 18 12.42 -12.02 -1.97
N GLU A 19 12.45 -13.11 -1.21
CA GLU A 19 12.59 -13.07 0.25
C GLU A 19 13.86 -13.81 0.70
N LEU A 20 15.01 -13.14 0.52
CA LEU A 20 16.33 -13.72 0.75
C LEU A 20 16.59 -14.09 2.23
N LEU A 21 15.94 -13.41 3.18
CA LEU A 21 16.06 -13.77 4.60
C LEU A 21 15.42 -15.13 4.85
N ALA A 22 14.18 -15.35 4.38
CA ALA A 22 13.50 -16.63 4.57
C ALA A 22 14.20 -17.75 3.79
N GLU A 23 14.72 -17.46 2.59
CA GLU A 23 15.56 -18.41 1.84
C GLU A 23 16.80 -18.82 2.63
N THR A 24 17.53 -17.84 3.19
CA THR A 24 18.74 -18.10 3.99
C THR A 24 18.43 -18.93 5.24
N LEU A 25 17.25 -18.75 5.84
CA LEU A 25 16.80 -19.50 7.00
C LEU A 25 16.21 -20.88 6.65
N GLY A 26 16.19 -21.27 5.36
CA GLY A 26 15.73 -22.58 4.92
C GLY A 26 14.21 -22.73 4.79
N ALA A 27 13.47 -21.62 4.70
CA ALA A 27 12.01 -21.66 4.54
C ALA A 27 11.57 -22.20 3.16
N PHE A 28 12.46 -22.15 2.16
CA PHE A 28 12.16 -22.60 0.80
C PHE A 28 13.03 -23.78 0.40
N LYS A 29 12.42 -24.71 -0.35
CA LYS A 29 13.12 -25.87 -0.93
C LYS A 29 13.82 -25.55 -2.25
N VAL A 30 13.51 -24.40 -2.85
CA VAL A 30 14.06 -23.93 -4.12
C VAL A 30 14.85 -22.65 -3.90
N LYS A 31 15.93 -22.48 -4.67
CA LYS A 31 16.69 -21.23 -4.71
C LYS A 31 15.94 -20.17 -5.50
N ASP A 32 16.20 -18.90 -5.21
CA ASP A 32 15.57 -17.75 -5.89
C ASP A 32 14.04 -17.77 -5.80
N ALA A 33 13.50 -18.15 -4.63
CA ALA A 33 12.07 -18.21 -4.42
C ALA A 33 11.42 -16.83 -4.60
N VAL A 34 10.39 -16.78 -5.44
CA VAL A 34 9.56 -15.58 -5.65
C VAL A 34 8.23 -15.81 -4.95
N LEU A 35 7.88 -14.89 -4.06
CA LEU A 35 6.62 -14.89 -3.34
C LEU A 35 5.64 -13.92 -3.97
N ASP A 36 4.37 -14.32 -3.99
CA ASP A 36 3.26 -13.47 -4.39
C ASP A 36 2.63 -12.87 -3.13
N TYR A 37 2.71 -11.55 -2.99
CA TYR A 37 1.97 -10.78 -1.98
C TYR A 37 0.70 -10.25 -2.64
N THR A 38 -0.43 -10.89 -2.35
CA THR A 38 -1.72 -10.53 -2.94
C THR A 38 -2.38 -9.38 -2.18
N PHE A 39 -3.38 -8.75 -2.81
CA PHE A 39 -4.22 -7.79 -2.09
C PHE A 39 -5.01 -8.46 -0.96
N ILE A 40 -5.41 -9.74 -1.12
CA ILE A 40 -6.04 -10.54 -0.08
C ILE A 40 -5.12 -10.69 1.14
N ASP A 41 -3.81 -10.90 0.95
CA ASP A 41 -2.87 -10.98 2.08
C ASP A 41 -2.73 -9.63 2.80
N THR A 42 -2.82 -8.53 2.05
CA THR A 42 -2.84 -7.18 2.60
C THR A 42 -4.11 -6.93 3.41
N ILE A 43 -5.28 -7.40 2.94
CA ILE A 43 -6.54 -7.34 3.70
C ILE A 43 -6.44 -8.17 4.97
N LYS A 44 -5.88 -9.38 4.90
CA LYS A 44 -5.67 -10.24 6.08
C LYS A 44 -4.74 -9.57 7.10
N MET A 45 -3.70 -8.89 6.64
CA MET A 45 -2.79 -8.14 7.51
C MET A 45 -3.51 -6.96 8.19
N ALA A 46 -4.29 -6.19 7.43
CA ALA A 46 -5.04 -5.05 7.95
C ALA A 46 -6.28 -5.43 8.79
N GLY A 47 -6.77 -6.66 8.66
CA GLY A 47 -7.99 -7.18 9.30
C GLY A 47 -9.30 -6.71 8.64
N HIS A 48 -9.25 -5.77 7.70
CA HIS A 48 -10.39 -5.22 7.00
C HIS A 48 -9.97 -4.66 5.64
N VAL A 49 -10.95 -4.24 4.83
CA VAL A 49 -10.72 -3.62 3.53
C VAL A 49 -11.31 -2.21 3.50
N CYS A 50 -10.50 -1.24 3.09
CA CYS A 50 -10.89 0.17 2.99
C CYS A 50 -10.08 0.87 1.89
N PRO A 51 -10.50 2.08 1.45
CA PRO A 51 -9.78 2.86 0.45
C PRO A 51 -8.30 3.10 0.77
N THR A 52 -7.95 3.30 2.04
CA THR A 52 -6.56 3.47 2.47
C THR A 52 -5.71 2.24 2.20
N VAL A 53 -6.18 1.05 2.59
CA VAL A 53 -5.44 -0.21 2.37
C VAL A 53 -5.33 -0.51 0.87
N ALA A 54 -6.40 -0.28 0.11
CA ALA A 54 -6.42 -0.44 -1.34
C ALA A 54 -5.42 0.49 -2.05
N SER A 55 -5.48 1.79 -1.76
CA SER A 55 -4.61 2.79 -2.37
C SER A 55 -3.14 2.62 -1.98
N ALA A 56 -2.84 2.22 -0.74
CA ALA A 56 -1.49 1.89 -0.31
C ALA A 56 -0.94 0.66 -1.06
N TYR A 57 -1.74 -0.40 -1.24
CA TYR A 57 -1.32 -1.55 -2.03
C TYR A 57 -0.97 -1.15 -3.48
N VAL A 58 -1.86 -0.38 -4.14
CA VAL A 58 -1.62 0.09 -5.51
C VAL A 58 -0.41 1.02 -5.58
N CYS A 59 -0.28 1.97 -4.65
CA CYS A 59 0.86 2.87 -4.56
C CYS A 59 2.19 2.10 -4.47
N CYS A 60 2.27 1.11 -3.56
CA CYS A 60 3.46 0.29 -3.41
C CYS A 60 3.73 -0.51 -4.69
N GLN A 61 2.69 -1.09 -5.29
CA GLN A 61 2.83 -1.86 -6.53
C GLN A 61 3.40 -1.01 -7.68
N GLU A 62 2.85 0.18 -7.92
CA GLU A 62 3.32 1.04 -9.01
C GLU A 62 4.72 1.62 -8.72
N ALA A 63 5.02 2.01 -7.47
CA ALA A 63 6.35 2.45 -7.07
C ALA A 63 7.43 1.36 -7.30
N LEU A 64 7.11 0.09 -6.98
CA LEU A 64 8.04 -1.01 -7.20
C LEU A 64 8.28 -1.31 -8.69
N LYS A 65 7.27 -1.13 -9.56
CA LYS A 65 7.47 -1.25 -11.02
C LYS A 65 8.44 -0.21 -11.55
N VAL A 66 8.38 1.02 -11.06
CA VAL A 66 9.33 2.09 -11.43
C VAL A 66 10.74 1.77 -10.92
N LEU A 67 10.86 1.26 -9.70
CA LEU A 67 12.18 0.93 -9.11
C LEU A 67 12.83 -0.33 -9.72
N TYR A 68 12.02 -1.26 -10.23
CA TYR A 68 12.46 -2.55 -10.76
C TYR A 68 11.80 -2.83 -12.13
N PRO A 69 12.10 -2.03 -13.19
CA PRO A 69 11.46 -2.18 -14.49
C PRO A 69 11.74 -3.54 -15.15
N ASP A 70 12.97 -4.06 -14.93
CA ASP A 70 13.45 -5.31 -15.52
C ASP A 70 13.74 -6.39 -14.46
N GLY A 71 13.23 -6.23 -13.25
CA GLY A 71 13.64 -7.07 -12.11
C GLY A 71 12.53 -7.36 -11.11
N ILE A 72 12.83 -8.27 -10.19
CA ILE A 72 11.93 -8.59 -9.07
C ILE A 72 12.45 -7.86 -7.84
N PRO A 73 11.63 -7.03 -7.16
CA PRO A 73 12.00 -6.40 -5.91
C PRO A 73 12.46 -7.40 -4.86
N VAL A 74 13.47 -7.03 -4.08
CA VAL A 74 13.93 -7.83 -2.94
C VAL A 74 13.32 -7.24 -1.67
N ARG A 75 12.51 -8.03 -0.97
CA ARG A 75 11.89 -7.62 0.28
C ARG A 75 13.01 -7.32 1.29
N GLY A 76 12.99 -6.13 1.89
CA GLY A 76 14.02 -5.64 2.81
C GLY A 76 15.15 -4.84 2.19
N GLU A 77 15.15 -4.65 0.86
CA GLU A 77 16.13 -3.82 0.16
C GLU A 77 15.55 -2.48 -0.35
N ILE A 78 14.43 -2.08 0.25
CA ILE A 78 13.72 -0.84 -0.03
C ILE A 78 13.60 -0.04 1.26
N GLU A 79 14.03 1.21 1.23
CA GLU A 79 13.72 2.23 2.24
C GLU A 79 12.42 2.93 1.84
N VAL A 80 11.59 3.24 2.82
CA VAL A 80 10.33 3.97 2.66
C VAL A 80 10.34 5.17 3.60
N LEU A 81 10.20 6.37 3.04
CA LEU A 81 10.00 7.60 3.80
C LEU A 81 8.56 8.07 3.58
N ILE A 82 7.84 8.25 4.67
CA ILE A 82 6.46 8.77 4.68
C ILE A 82 6.52 10.24 5.10
N TYR A 83 6.00 11.13 4.27
CA TYR A 83 5.90 12.57 4.55
C TYR A 83 4.58 12.84 5.27
N GLY A 84 4.60 12.67 6.59
CA GLY A 84 3.50 12.72 7.52
C GLY A 84 3.87 12.04 8.84
N GLU A 85 3.16 12.35 9.92
CA GLU A 85 3.37 11.71 11.22
C GLU A 85 2.61 10.38 11.33
N PRO A 86 3.09 9.38 12.09
CA PRO A 86 2.47 8.06 12.15
C PRO A 86 1.03 8.07 12.73
N ASP A 87 0.71 9.05 13.58
CA ASP A 87 -0.63 9.26 14.17
C ASP A 87 -1.48 10.30 13.41
N GLU A 88 -0.96 10.86 12.32
CA GLU A 88 -1.69 11.80 11.47
C GLU A 88 -2.52 11.05 10.41
N GLY A 89 -3.84 11.22 10.48
CA GLY A 89 -4.77 10.73 9.47
C GLY A 89 -4.61 9.22 9.21
N SER A 90 -4.18 8.86 8.00
CA SER A 90 -4.00 7.46 7.59
C SER A 90 -2.55 7.03 7.38
N TYR A 91 -1.57 7.88 7.72
CA TYR A 91 -0.15 7.61 7.49
C TYR A 91 0.36 6.36 8.24
N GLY A 92 -0.09 6.14 9.48
CA GLY A 92 0.23 4.93 10.24
C GLY A 92 -0.26 3.66 9.55
N VAL A 93 -1.50 3.66 9.07
CA VAL A 93 -2.12 2.52 8.35
C VAL A 93 -1.37 2.24 7.04
N ILE A 94 -1.05 3.28 6.27
CA ILE A 94 -0.28 3.17 5.04
C ILE A 94 1.12 2.61 5.33
N GLY A 95 1.78 3.08 6.40
CA GLY A 95 3.07 2.56 6.82
C GLY A 95 3.05 1.08 7.18
N GLN A 96 1.98 0.58 7.80
CA GLN A 96 1.81 -0.87 8.06
C GLN A 96 1.72 -1.66 6.75
N VAL A 97 0.97 -1.18 5.76
CA VAL A 97 0.87 -1.80 4.43
C VAL A 97 2.24 -1.81 3.74
N PHE A 98 2.95 -0.68 3.70
CA PHE A 98 4.28 -0.61 3.09
C PHE A 98 5.29 -1.50 3.80
N SER A 99 5.28 -1.56 5.14
CA SER A 99 6.13 -2.46 5.91
C SER A 99 5.85 -3.92 5.61
N PHE A 100 4.58 -4.31 5.52
CA PHE A 100 4.18 -5.66 5.14
C PHE A 100 4.73 -6.05 3.76
N LEU A 101 4.49 -5.23 2.75
CA LEU A 101 4.82 -5.51 1.35
C LEU A 101 6.32 -5.44 1.06
N THR A 102 6.99 -4.39 1.54
CA THR A 102 8.41 -4.14 1.23
C THR A 102 9.35 -4.74 2.26
N GLY A 103 8.87 -5.07 3.45
CA GLY A 103 9.71 -5.43 4.60
C GLY A 103 10.42 -4.25 5.25
N ALA A 104 10.20 -3.02 4.79
CA ALA A 104 10.74 -1.83 5.42
C ALA A 104 10.03 -1.58 6.75
N ALA A 105 10.71 -1.77 7.87
CA ALA A 105 10.10 -1.61 9.18
C ALA A 105 10.63 -0.35 9.91
N PRO A 106 9.85 0.21 10.85
CA PRO A 106 10.32 1.29 11.72
C PRO A 106 11.34 0.76 12.73
N GLU A 107 11.53 1.42 13.87
CA GLU A 107 12.51 1.05 14.89
C GLU A 107 12.28 -0.33 15.53
N THR A 108 11.09 -0.89 15.36
CA THR A 108 10.70 -2.23 15.80
C THR A 108 11.12 -3.34 14.83
N GLY A 109 11.69 -3.00 13.69
CA GLY A 109 12.10 -3.98 12.68
C GLY A 109 13.22 -4.93 13.13
N PHE A 110 13.39 -6.01 12.37
CA PHE A 110 14.48 -6.97 12.57
C PHE A 110 15.84 -6.29 12.38
N LYS A 111 16.76 -6.49 13.34
CA LYS A 111 18.10 -5.88 13.31
C LYS A 111 18.99 -6.43 12.19
N GLY A 112 18.66 -7.60 11.65
CA GLY A 112 19.47 -8.30 10.65
C GLY A 112 20.35 -9.38 11.27
N LEU A 113 21.02 -10.16 10.41
CA LEU A 113 22.04 -11.13 10.77
C LEU A 113 23.39 -10.57 10.34
N GLY A 114 24.16 -10.05 11.29
CA GLY A 114 25.37 -9.28 10.99
C GLY A 114 25.05 -8.06 10.12
N HIS A 115 25.60 -8.01 8.91
CA HIS A 115 25.37 -6.92 7.95
C HIS A 115 24.23 -7.20 6.95
N LYS A 116 23.56 -8.37 7.02
CA LYS A 116 22.52 -8.78 6.05
C LYS A 116 21.11 -8.69 6.64
N PHE A 117 20.13 -8.53 5.74
CA PHE A 117 18.70 -8.68 6.02
C PHE A 117 18.10 -7.74 7.07
N LYS A 118 18.78 -6.62 7.37
CA LYS A 118 18.25 -5.60 8.27
C LYS A 118 16.92 -5.08 7.72
N ARG A 119 15.90 -5.01 8.59
CA ARG A 119 14.58 -4.40 8.31
C ARG A 119 14.32 -3.15 9.14
N LYS A 120 14.97 -3.06 10.30
CA LYS A 120 14.88 -1.96 11.26
C LYS A 120 15.26 -0.61 10.62
N ASN A 121 14.48 0.43 10.90
CA ASN A 121 14.70 1.81 10.46
C ASN A 121 14.73 1.98 8.93
N LEU A 122 14.14 1.04 8.17
CA LEU A 122 13.97 1.19 6.72
C LEU A 122 12.68 1.94 6.39
N LEU A 123 11.68 1.90 7.26
CA LEU A 123 10.51 2.76 7.19
C LEU A 123 10.69 3.91 8.18
N LYS A 124 10.54 5.15 7.69
CA LYS A 124 10.67 6.37 8.48
C LYS A 124 9.53 7.32 8.20
N TYR A 125 9.24 8.17 9.16
CA TYR A 125 8.28 9.27 9.05
C TYR A 125 9.04 10.60 9.07
N SER A 126 8.46 11.61 8.44
CA SER A 126 8.96 12.99 8.42
C SER A 126 7.79 13.94 8.57
N SER A 127 7.90 14.93 9.45
CA SER A 127 6.94 16.04 9.58
C SER A 127 6.94 16.99 8.39
N GLU A 128 7.90 16.87 7.48
CA GLU A 128 7.94 17.66 6.25
C GLU A 128 6.71 17.36 5.38
N LYS A 129 5.97 18.41 5.01
CA LYS A 129 4.86 18.34 4.06
C LYS A 129 5.30 18.85 2.71
N ILE A 130 5.52 17.94 1.77
CA ILE A 130 5.99 18.29 0.42
C ILE A 130 4.86 18.62 -0.56
N ASP A 131 3.62 18.30 -0.21
CA ASP A 131 2.40 18.62 -0.97
C ASP A 131 1.20 18.67 -0.01
N PRO A 132 0.46 19.79 0.07
CA PRO A 132 -0.69 19.90 0.98
C PRO A 132 -1.92 19.13 0.51
N GLU A 133 -2.03 18.76 -0.76
CA GLU A 133 -3.17 18.05 -1.34
C GLU A 133 -2.95 16.53 -1.45
N ALA A 134 -1.72 16.06 -1.22
CA ALA A 134 -1.34 14.68 -1.42
C ALA A 134 -0.73 14.03 -0.18
N LEU A 135 -0.99 12.73 -0.03
CA LEU A 135 -0.20 11.88 0.84
C LEU A 135 1.06 11.46 0.06
N ALA A 136 2.24 11.81 0.56
CA ALA A 136 3.48 11.60 -0.16
C ALA A 136 4.39 10.57 0.49
N PHE A 137 5.03 9.74 -0.34
CA PHE A 137 5.88 8.64 0.09
C PHE A 137 7.07 8.48 -0.86
N LYS A 138 8.28 8.38 -0.33
CA LYS A 138 9.48 8.12 -1.13
C LYS A 138 9.96 6.69 -0.90
N PHE A 139 10.01 5.91 -1.98
CA PHE A 139 10.61 4.59 -2.00
C PHE A 139 12.02 4.71 -2.57
N THR A 140 13.01 4.14 -1.88
CA THR A 140 14.42 4.20 -2.29
C THR A 140 15.05 2.82 -2.23
N ARG A 141 15.67 2.39 -3.32
CA ARG A 141 16.46 1.16 -3.34
C ARG A 141 17.72 1.31 -2.52
N ILE A 142 18.04 0.33 -1.69
CA ILE A 142 19.24 0.37 -0.86
C ILE A 142 20.51 0.19 -1.71
N ASP A 143 20.46 -0.71 -2.70
CA ASP A 143 21.62 -1.13 -3.48
C ASP A 143 22.18 -0.05 -4.41
N ASN A 144 21.32 0.74 -5.05
CA ASN A 144 21.69 1.73 -6.06
C ASN A 144 21.15 3.13 -5.82
N ARG A 145 20.42 3.34 -4.71
CA ARG A 145 19.85 4.64 -4.31
C ARG A 145 18.85 5.24 -5.29
N LYS A 146 18.44 4.54 -6.34
CA LYS A 146 17.32 4.97 -7.20
C LYS A 146 16.08 5.13 -6.33
N SER A 147 15.31 6.18 -6.58
CA SER A 147 14.13 6.50 -5.77
C SER A 147 12.97 6.95 -6.63
N VAL A 148 11.76 6.74 -6.12
CA VAL A 148 10.52 7.27 -6.68
C VAL A 148 9.71 7.88 -5.55
N THR A 149 9.19 9.08 -5.76
CA THR A 149 8.23 9.72 -4.86
C THR A 149 6.84 9.48 -5.41
N ALA A 150 6.00 8.82 -4.63
CA ALA A 150 4.59 8.61 -4.92
C ALA A 150 3.75 9.64 -4.16
N LYS A 151 2.84 10.29 -4.87
CA LYS A 151 1.85 11.23 -4.33
C LYS A 151 0.46 10.67 -4.58
N LEU A 152 -0.24 10.29 -3.52
CA LEU A 152 -1.64 9.86 -3.56
C LEU A 152 -2.55 11.06 -3.30
N PHE A 153 -3.57 11.24 -4.12
CA PHE A 153 -4.61 12.26 -3.96
C PHE A 153 -5.95 11.59 -3.67
N PRO A 154 -6.29 11.31 -2.39
CA PRO A 154 -7.55 10.64 -2.04
C PRO A 154 -8.81 11.36 -2.56
N GLY A 155 -8.78 12.69 -2.61
CA GLY A 155 -9.87 13.50 -3.16
C GLY A 155 -10.08 13.37 -4.67
N ARG A 156 -9.18 12.68 -5.39
CA ARG A 156 -9.25 12.44 -6.84
C ARG A 156 -9.52 10.97 -7.16
N PHE A 157 -9.77 10.13 -6.16
CA PHE A 157 -10.12 8.72 -6.40
C PHE A 157 -11.35 8.62 -7.32
N PRO A 158 -11.43 7.56 -8.15
CA PRO A 158 -12.45 7.41 -9.18
C PRO A 158 -13.81 7.02 -8.57
N TYR A 159 -14.41 7.95 -7.85
CA TYR A 159 -15.71 7.82 -7.20
C TYR A 159 -16.75 8.65 -7.93
N ASP A 160 -17.97 8.13 -7.95
CA ASP A 160 -19.14 8.91 -8.31
C ASP A 160 -19.45 9.89 -7.17
N GLN A 161 -19.63 11.18 -7.47
CA GLN A 161 -19.79 12.22 -6.43
C GLN A 161 -21.07 12.04 -5.61
N GLU A 162 -22.17 11.60 -6.22
CA GLU A 162 -23.42 11.34 -5.53
C GLU A 162 -23.30 10.11 -4.62
N ALA A 163 -22.62 9.06 -5.10
CA ALA A 163 -22.27 7.91 -4.30
C ALA A 163 -21.39 8.28 -3.10
N GLU A 164 -20.41 9.18 -3.25
CA GLU A 164 -19.52 9.60 -2.16
C GLU A 164 -20.28 10.29 -1.02
N GLN A 165 -21.16 11.23 -1.36
CA GLN A 165 -21.99 11.91 -0.36
C GLN A 165 -22.93 10.92 0.36
N SER A 166 -23.44 9.94 -0.38
CA SER A 166 -24.31 8.88 0.17
C SER A 166 -23.54 8.00 1.14
N VAL A 167 -22.31 7.59 0.81
CA VAL A 167 -21.45 6.76 1.67
C VAL A 167 -21.18 7.46 3.01
N GLY A 168 -20.87 8.76 3.00
CA GLY A 168 -20.62 9.52 4.24
C GLY A 168 -21.83 9.52 5.18
N LYS A 169 -23.02 9.83 4.64
CA LYS A 169 -24.27 9.84 5.41
C LYS A 169 -24.65 8.45 5.95
N LEU A 170 -24.46 7.41 5.14
CA LEU A 170 -24.74 6.03 5.55
C LEU A 170 -23.75 5.57 6.62
N LEU A 171 -22.46 5.89 6.48
CA LEU A 171 -21.45 5.58 7.49
C LEU A 171 -21.77 6.24 8.84
N GLU A 172 -22.16 7.51 8.82
CA GLU A 172 -22.59 8.22 10.03
C GLU A 172 -23.75 7.49 10.71
N LYS A 173 -24.80 7.15 9.96
CA LYS A 173 -25.94 6.37 10.50
C LYS A 173 -25.52 5.01 11.04
N ILE A 174 -24.58 4.32 10.41
CA ILE A 174 -24.08 3.02 10.88
C ILE A 174 -23.33 3.17 12.20
N ILE A 175 -22.44 4.16 12.31
CA ILE A 175 -21.66 4.43 13.54
C ILE A 175 -22.59 4.76 14.70
N TRP A 176 -23.66 5.53 14.45
CA TRP A 176 -24.66 5.89 15.46
C TRP A 176 -25.77 4.85 15.63
N GLU A 177 -25.61 3.64 15.07
CA GLU A 177 -26.58 2.54 15.15
C GLU A 177 -28.01 2.90 14.67
N ALA A 178 -28.13 3.95 13.86
CA ALA A 178 -29.38 4.50 13.35
C ALA A 178 -29.74 4.02 11.93
N ALA A 179 -28.84 3.27 11.28
CA ALA A 179 -29.04 2.75 9.94
C ALA A 179 -30.01 1.55 9.92
N SER A 180 -30.97 1.58 9.00
CA SER A 180 -31.78 0.41 8.66
C SER A 180 -30.93 -0.70 8.02
N ASP A 181 -31.49 -1.91 7.91
CA ASP A 181 -30.78 -3.02 7.24
C ASP A 181 -30.57 -2.74 5.75
N GLU A 182 -31.51 -2.05 5.10
CA GLU A 182 -31.37 -1.59 3.71
C GLU A 182 -30.23 -0.56 3.57
N GLU A 183 -30.13 0.38 4.50
CA GLU A 183 -29.06 1.39 4.51
C GLU A 183 -27.69 0.76 4.75
N LYS A 184 -27.61 -0.23 5.65
CA LYS A 184 -26.38 -1.01 5.88
C LYS A 184 -25.96 -1.76 4.63
N GLU A 185 -26.91 -2.36 3.90
CA GLU A 185 -26.59 -3.11 2.69
C GLU A 185 -26.18 -2.19 1.53
N ASN A 186 -26.85 -1.05 1.38
CA ASN A 186 -26.46 0.00 0.44
C ASN A 186 -25.04 0.50 0.74
N PHE A 187 -24.72 0.78 2.01
CA PHE A 187 -23.38 1.18 2.41
C PHE A 187 -22.33 0.15 2.01
N LYS A 188 -22.54 -1.14 2.32
CA LYS A 188 -21.58 -2.21 1.98
C LYS A 188 -21.34 -2.27 0.47
N SER A 189 -22.41 -2.20 -0.34
CA SER A 189 -22.34 -2.22 -1.79
C SER A 189 -21.50 -1.05 -2.33
N LEU A 190 -21.80 0.18 -1.90
CA LEU A 190 -21.06 1.37 -2.30
C LEU A 190 -19.60 1.32 -1.81
N TRP A 191 -19.35 0.84 -0.60
CA TRP A 191 -18.01 0.71 -0.03
C TRP A 191 -17.13 -0.25 -0.83
N ILE A 192 -17.67 -1.44 -1.14
CA ILE A 192 -16.96 -2.44 -1.96
C ILE A 192 -16.70 -1.90 -3.37
N LYS A 193 -17.67 -1.21 -3.97
CA LYS A 193 -17.48 -0.56 -5.27
C LYS A 193 -16.32 0.46 -5.25
N LYS A 194 -16.21 1.28 -4.20
CA LYS A 194 -15.07 2.22 -4.03
C LYS A 194 -13.72 1.48 -4.00
N ILE A 195 -13.66 0.33 -3.34
CA ILE A 195 -12.44 -0.48 -3.27
C ILE A 195 -12.08 -1.05 -4.65
N ILE A 196 -13.06 -1.62 -5.35
CA ILE A 196 -12.89 -2.19 -6.69
C ILE A 196 -12.37 -1.13 -7.67
N ASN A 197 -12.94 0.07 -7.66
CA ASN A 197 -12.50 1.16 -8.52
C ASN A 197 -11.02 1.54 -8.30
N ILE A 198 -10.52 1.44 -7.06
CA ILE A 198 -9.12 1.73 -6.72
C ILE A 198 -8.18 0.60 -7.13
N VAL A 199 -8.51 -0.65 -6.78
CA VAL A 199 -7.54 -1.76 -6.81
C VAL A 199 -7.65 -2.63 -8.06
N VAL A 200 -8.86 -2.78 -8.61
CA VAL A 200 -9.14 -3.59 -9.80
C VAL A 200 -9.11 -2.69 -11.04
N ASP A 201 -10.02 -1.72 -11.11
CA ASP A 201 -10.22 -0.93 -12.33
C ASP A 201 -9.08 0.06 -12.55
N LYS A 202 -8.59 0.67 -11.47
CA LYS A 202 -7.51 1.68 -11.49
C LYS A 202 -7.74 2.76 -12.53
N LYS A 203 -9.00 3.14 -12.75
CA LYS A 203 -9.37 4.09 -13.80
C LYS A 203 -8.67 5.42 -13.52
N ASP A 204 -8.10 5.99 -14.59
CA ASP A 204 -7.39 7.26 -14.57
C ASP A 204 -6.34 7.34 -13.45
N ILE A 205 -5.61 6.23 -13.19
CA ILE A 205 -4.65 6.12 -12.07
C ILE A 205 -3.70 7.32 -11.93
N ASN A 206 -3.21 7.85 -13.04
CA ASN A 206 -2.29 8.99 -13.06
C ASN A 206 -2.91 10.30 -12.57
N SER A 207 -4.25 10.39 -12.44
CA SER A 207 -4.95 11.54 -11.87
C SER A 207 -4.94 11.57 -10.34
N TRP A 208 -4.80 10.41 -9.70
CA TRP A 208 -4.86 10.25 -8.24
C TRP A 208 -3.63 9.57 -7.62
N LEU A 209 -2.73 9.02 -8.43
CA LEU A 209 -1.41 8.53 -8.03
C LEU A 209 -0.37 9.06 -9.02
N ILE A 210 0.45 10.01 -8.56
CA ILE A 210 1.55 10.59 -9.34
C ILE A 210 2.87 9.97 -8.85
N LEU A 211 3.71 9.53 -9.79
CA LEU A 211 5.04 8.98 -9.52
C LEU A 211 6.09 9.90 -10.12
N GLU A 212 7.00 10.39 -9.28
CA GLU A 212 8.09 11.28 -9.64
C GLU A 212 9.42 10.55 -9.38
N GLU A 213 10.16 10.23 -10.45
CA GLU A 213 11.48 9.62 -10.32
C GLU A 213 12.47 10.62 -9.69
N GLY A 214 13.11 10.22 -8.60
CA GLY A 214 14.17 10.99 -7.97
C GLY A 214 15.49 10.70 -8.67
N GLY A 215 16.06 11.72 -9.33
CA GLY A 215 17.40 11.62 -9.91
C GLY A 215 18.45 11.29 -8.85
N THR A 216 19.43 10.46 -9.21
CA THR A 216 20.67 10.32 -8.45
C THR A 216 21.40 11.66 -8.49
N LYS A 217 21.24 12.49 -7.47
CA LYS A 217 22.26 13.50 -7.19
C LYS A 217 23.50 12.74 -6.75
N ASN A 218 24.37 12.44 -7.71
CA ASN A 218 25.77 12.18 -7.44
C ASN A 218 26.35 13.49 -6.91
N GLU A 219 26.58 13.56 -5.61
CA GLU A 219 27.59 14.44 -5.01
C GLU A 219 28.82 13.60 -4.70
#